data_AF-A0A3M0YN80-F1
#
_entry.id   AF-A0A3M0YN80-F1
#
_cell.length_a   1.000
_cell.length_b   1.000
_cell.length_c   1.000
_cell.angle_alpha   90.00
_cell.angle_beta   90.00
_cell.angle_gamma   90.00
#
_symmetry.space_group_name_H-M   'P 1'
#
loop_
_entity.id
_entity.type
_entity.pdbx_description
1 polymer ?
#
loop_
_entity_poly.entity_id
_entity_poly.type
_entity_poly.pdbx_seq_one_letter_code
_entity_poly.pdbx_strand_id
1 'polypeptide(L)'
;MKRSFTARHLWLTFALAFCAQAAWAWQPAANFWTDVPESAFARKDMERRIVPDAYRTVALDFEAMKAALAQAPDRLSPAAAQSPVVIMLPMPDGTFARFRVVEASVMHPELQARYPGIRSYAAQGLSDPTAYARLGYSHKGFHAMVLSARHGTVFIDPYA
;
A
#
# COMPACT_ATOMS: atom_id res chain seq x y z
N MET A 1 71.76 -9.20 21.25
CA MET A 1 71.42 -10.60 20.88
C MET A 1 70.94 -11.28 22.16
N LYS A 2 69.73 -11.81 22.35
CA LYS A 2 68.60 -12.16 21.47
C LYS A 2 67.30 -11.93 22.27
N ARG A 3 66.26 -11.45 21.59
CA ARG A 3 64.88 -11.39 22.08
C ARG A 3 64.28 -12.80 22.07
N SER A 4 63.51 -13.16 23.10
CA SER A 4 62.44 -14.16 22.95
C SER A 4 61.24 -13.70 23.76
N PHE A 5 60.30 -13.11 23.03
CA PHE A 5 59.02 -12.62 23.51
C PHE A 5 58.08 -13.81 23.73
N THR A 6 57.40 -13.80 24.87
CA THR A 6 56.25 -14.62 25.21
C THR A 6 55.01 -14.22 24.41
N ALA A 7 54.14 -15.20 24.12
CA ALA A 7 52.67 -15.15 23.91
C ALA A 7 52.32 -16.20 22.85
N ARG A 8 51.89 -17.43 23.16
CA ARG A 8 50.79 -17.89 24.03
C ARG A 8 49.47 -17.18 23.71
N HIS A 9 48.66 -17.90 22.93
CA HIS A 9 47.21 -17.76 22.76
C HIS A 9 46.68 -16.49 22.11
N LEU A 10 46.47 -16.49 20.78
CA LEU A 10 45.24 -15.92 20.17
C LEU A 10 45.15 -16.19 18.65
N TRP A 11 45.09 -17.45 18.24
CA TRP A 11 44.62 -17.80 16.90
C TRP A 11 43.46 -18.76 17.08
N LEU A 12 42.21 -18.26 17.09
CA LEU A 12 40.95 -18.99 16.77
C LEU A 12 39.69 -18.27 17.33
N THR A 13 39.49 -16.99 17.02
CA THR A 13 38.16 -16.35 17.13
C THR A 13 37.93 -15.38 15.98
N PHE A 14 38.06 -15.88 14.74
CA PHE A 14 37.73 -15.12 13.53
C PHE A 14 36.75 -15.93 12.67
N ALA A 15 35.52 -16.18 13.17
CA ALA A 15 34.51 -16.91 12.39
C ALA A 15 33.05 -16.84 12.91
N LEU A 16 32.58 -15.74 13.53
CA LEU A 16 31.16 -15.70 13.97
C LEU A 16 30.55 -14.30 14.12
N ALA A 17 30.94 -13.35 13.27
CA ALA A 17 30.41 -11.98 13.35
C ALA A 17 30.18 -11.34 11.98
N PHE A 18 29.52 -12.03 11.03
CA PHE A 18 28.92 -11.36 9.88
C PHE A 18 27.86 -12.20 9.19
N CYS A 19 26.82 -12.58 9.93
CA CYS A 19 25.56 -13.04 9.33
C CYS A 19 24.42 -12.23 9.96
N ALA A 20 24.54 -10.90 9.93
CA ALA A 20 23.38 -10.02 10.02
C ALA A 20 22.67 -10.13 8.68
N GLN A 21 21.90 -11.21 8.55
CA GLN A 21 21.01 -11.43 7.44
C GLN A 21 20.15 -10.17 7.34
N ALA A 22 20.29 -9.46 6.22
CA ALA A 22 19.26 -8.55 5.78
C ALA A 22 18.04 -9.43 5.49
N ALA A 23 17.27 -9.74 6.53
CA ALA A 23 15.92 -10.19 6.36
C ALA A 23 15.24 -9.05 5.60
N TRP A 24 15.04 -9.23 4.30
CA TRP A 24 14.00 -8.50 3.61
C TRP A 24 12.74 -8.81 4.39
N ALA A 25 12.40 -7.93 5.33
CA ALA A 25 11.17 -8.03 6.08
C ALA A 25 10.09 -8.07 5.02
N TRP A 26 9.46 -9.24 4.87
CA TRP A 26 8.26 -9.40 4.06
C TRP A 26 7.23 -8.52 4.76
N GLN A 27 7.17 -7.24 4.36
CA GLN A 27 6.22 -6.30 4.91
C GLN A 27 4.85 -6.88 4.60
N PRO A 28 4.08 -7.36 5.60
CA PRO A 28 2.77 -7.93 5.34
C PRO A 28 1.94 -6.83 4.68
N ALA A 29 1.52 -7.05 3.44
CA ALA A 29 0.58 -6.14 2.80
C ALA A 29 -0.79 -6.47 3.38
N ALA A 30 -1.42 -5.49 4.03
CA ALA A 30 -2.73 -5.70 4.60
C ALA A 30 -3.75 -5.81 3.45
N ASN A 31 -4.50 -6.92 3.45
CA ASN A 31 -5.64 -7.09 2.57
C ASN A 31 -6.90 -6.70 3.34
N PHE A 32 -7.64 -5.73 2.81
CA PHE A 32 -8.89 -5.22 3.37
C PHE A 32 -10.11 -5.59 2.54
N TRP A 33 -9.90 -6.40 1.50
CA TRP A 33 -10.91 -6.71 0.50
C TRP A 33 -11.36 -8.15 0.60
N THR A 34 -12.66 -8.34 0.41
CA THR A 34 -13.29 -9.66 0.35
C THR A 34 -14.13 -9.74 -0.92
N ASP A 35 -13.98 -10.81 -1.68
CA ASP A 35 -14.88 -11.09 -2.81
C ASP A 35 -16.30 -11.31 -2.33
N VAL A 36 -17.24 -10.62 -2.95
CA VAL A 36 -18.67 -10.80 -2.66
C VAL A 36 -19.46 -10.74 -3.96
N PRO A 37 -20.53 -11.54 -4.12
CA PRO A 37 -21.38 -11.46 -5.29
C PRO A 37 -22.12 -10.12 -5.34
N GLU A 38 -22.46 -9.67 -6.54
CA GLU A 38 -23.21 -8.42 -6.76
C GLU A 38 -24.55 -8.36 -6.00
N SER A 39 -25.20 -9.51 -5.83
CA SER A 39 -26.44 -9.64 -5.06
C SER A 39 -26.29 -9.22 -3.59
N ALA A 40 -25.07 -9.19 -3.03
CA ALA A 40 -24.80 -8.68 -1.70
C ALA A 40 -24.92 -7.14 -1.61
N PHE A 41 -24.79 -6.44 -2.74
CA PHE A 41 -24.88 -4.98 -2.82
C PHE A 41 -26.21 -4.47 -3.36
N ALA A 42 -26.86 -5.25 -4.23
CA ALA A 42 -28.08 -4.85 -4.90
C ALA A 42 -29.21 -4.53 -3.89
N ARG A 43 -29.65 -3.27 -3.86
CA ARG A 43 -30.84 -2.82 -3.11
C ARG A 43 -31.84 -2.20 -4.09
N LYS A 44 -33.14 -2.35 -3.79
CA LYS A 44 -34.23 -1.89 -4.67
C LYS A 44 -34.25 -0.37 -4.91
N ASP A 45 -33.68 0.40 -4.00
CA ASP A 45 -33.67 1.86 -3.94
C ASP A 45 -32.31 2.49 -4.30
N MET A 46 -31.38 1.68 -4.80
CA MET A 46 -30.00 2.11 -5.08
C MET A 46 -29.86 2.57 -6.53
N GLU A 47 -29.49 3.84 -6.72
CA GLU A 47 -29.20 4.39 -8.05
C GLU A 47 -27.74 4.12 -8.45
N ARG A 48 -27.54 3.23 -9.43
CA ARG A 48 -26.20 2.99 -9.99
C ARG A 48 -25.91 3.97 -11.11
N ARG A 49 -25.02 4.93 -10.84
CA ARG A 49 -24.58 5.91 -11.83
C ARG A 49 -23.46 5.42 -12.74
N ILE A 50 -22.69 4.42 -12.30
CA ILE A 50 -21.58 3.81 -13.04
C ILE A 50 -21.85 2.31 -13.14
N VAL A 51 -22.05 1.82 -14.35
CA VAL A 51 -22.22 0.40 -14.65
C VAL A 51 -21.23 0.02 -15.75
N PRO A 52 -20.07 -0.58 -15.40
CA PRO A 52 -19.09 -1.02 -16.39
C PRO A 52 -19.60 -2.24 -17.17
N ASP A 53 -19.11 -2.42 -18.40
CA ASP A 53 -19.40 -3.61 -19.21
C ASP A 53 -18.80 -4.90 -18.59
N ALA A 54 -17.67 -4.76 -17.89
CA ALA A 54 -17.01 -5.84 -17.17
C ALA A 54 -16.47 -5.32 -15.82
N TYR A 55 -16.84 -5.98 -14.73
CA TYR A 55 -16.38 -5.63 -13.39
C TYR A 55 -16.39 -6.84 -12.46
N ARG A 56 -15.69 -6.68 -11.34
CA ARG A 56 -15.67 -7.60 -10.20
C ARG A 56 -16.16 -6.85 -8.97
N THR A 57 -16.97 -7.49 -8.15
CA THR A 57 -17.51 -6.91 -6.92
C THR A 57 -16.72 -7.37 -5.70
N VAL A 58 -16.34 -6.41 -4.86
CA VAL A 58 -15.56 -6.65 -3.63
C VAL A 58 -16.10 -5.78 -2.51
N ALA A 59 -16.11 -6.31 -1.29
CA ALA A 59 -16.39 -5.58 -0.07
C ALA A 59 -15.09 -5.07 0.54
N LEU A 60 -15.10 -3.82 1.01
CA LEU A 60 -13.97 -3.18 1.67
C LEU A 60 -14.22 -3.06 3.18
N ASP A 61 -13.26 -3.50 4.00
CA ASP A 61 -13.15 -3.03 5.37
C ASP A 61 -12.61 -1.59 5.38
N PHE A 62 -13.55 -0.65 5.30
CA PHE A 62 -13.22 0.75 5.05
C PHE A 62 -12.54 1.43 6.25
N GLU A 63 -12.92 1.05 7.48
CA GLU A 63 -12.29 1.59 8.69
C GLU A 63 -10.84 1.08 8.83
N ALA A 64 -10.60 -0.21 8.58
CA ALA A 64 -9.24 -0.76 8.60
C ALA A 64 -8.36 -0.14 7.49
N MET A 65 -8.91 0.04 6.29
CA MET A 65 -8.20 0.72 5.19
C MET A 65 -7.84 2.15 5.56
N LYS A 66 -8.76 2.94 6.12
CA LYS A 66 -8.48 4.31 6.58
C LYS A 66 -7.38 4.33 7.65
N ALA A 67 -7.45 3.43 8.63
CA ALA A 67 -6.45 3.34 9.69
C ALA A 67 -5.05 3.02 9.15
N ALA A 68 -4.94 2.13 8.16
CA ALA A 68 -3.68 1.80 7.51
C ALA A 68 -3.13 2.97 6.68
N LEU A 69 -3.99 3.62 5.88
CA LEU A 69 -3.60 4.76 5.05
C LEU A 69 -3.17 5.98 5.88
N ALA A 70 -3.73 6.18 7.07
CA ALA A 70 -3.36 7.27 7.96
C ALA A 70 -1.88 7.23 8.41
N GLN A 71 -1.23 6.06 8.31
CA GLN A 71 0.19 5.89 8.64
C GLN A 71 1.12 6.27 7.47
N ALA A 72 0.58 6.62 6.30
CA ALA A 72 1.39 6.94 5.13
C ALA A 72 2.10 8.28 5.34
N PRO A 73 3.42 8.35 5.12
CA PRO A 73 4.15 9.61 5.22
C PRO A 73 3.73 10.57 4.11
N ASP A 74 3.89 11.86 4.35
CA ASP A 74 3.74 12.89 3.33
C ASP A 74 4.72 12.63 2.16
N ARG A 75 4.24 12.70 0.92
CA ARG A 75 5.04 12.47 -0.29
C ARG A 75 6.26 13.38 -0.44
N LEU A 76 6.25 14.55 0.19
CA LEU A 76 7.32 15.54 0.18
C LEU A 76 8.30 15.34 1.35
N SER A 77 7.97 14.45 2.30
CA SER A 77 8.85 14.13 3.41
C SER A 77 9.98 13.19 2.99
N PRO A 78 11.13 13.22 3.68
CA PRO A 78 12.21 12.25 3.45
C PRO A 78 11.80 10.78 3.61
N ALA A 79 10.75 10.52 4.41
CA ALA A 79 10.23 9.18 4.66
C ALA A 79 9.45 8.60 3.46
N ALA A 80 9.07 9.42 2.48
CA ALA A 80 8.25 8.99 1.34
C ALA A 80 8.88 7.83 0.55
N ALA A 81 10.19 7.90 0.29
CA ALA A 81 10.92 6.89 -0.48
C ALA A 81 10.91 5.50 0.20
N GLN A 82 10.77 5.47 1.52
CA GLN A 82 10.81 4.27 2.35
C GLN A 82 9.49 4.09 3.11
N SER A 83 8.38 4.57 2.55
CA SER A 83 7.08 4.46 3.21
C SER A 83 6.82 3.01 3.66
N PRO A 84 6.49 2.79 4.94
CA PRO A 84 6.20 1.47 5.47
C PRO A 84 4.79 1.00 5.08
N VAL A 85 3.95 1.89 4.55
CA VAL A 85 2.55 1.57 4.26
C VAL A 85 2.46 0.84 2.93
N VAL A 86 2.05 -0.42 2.99
CA VAL A 86 1.77 -1.26 1.83
C VAL A 86 0.34 -1.79 1.92
N ILE A 87 -0.45 -1.54 0.89
CA ILE A 87 -1.83 -2.04 0.76
C ILE A 87 -1.96 -2.98 -0.43
N MET A 88 -3.03 -3.76 -0.43
CA MET A 88 -3.44 -4.56 -1.58
C MET A 88 -4.64 -3.90 -2.28
N LEU A 89 -4.59 -3.80 -3.60
CA LEU A 89 -5.72 -3.39 -4.43
C LEU A 89 -6.21 -4.57 -5.28
N PRO A 90 -7.53 -4.80 -5.37
CA PRO A 90 -8.11 -5.87 -6.18
C PRO A 90 -7.89 -5.58 -7.66
N MET A 91 -7.54 -6.62 -8.41
CA MET A 91 -7.41 -6.57 -9.86
C MET A 91 -8.58 -7.29 -10.55
N PRO A 92 -8.89 -6.96 -11.82
CA PRO A 92 -10.01 -7.56 -12.54
C PRO A 92 -9.88 -9.08 -12.76
N ASP A 93 -8.65 -9.59 -12.79
CA ASP A 93 -8.33 -11.01 -13.01
C ASP A 93 -8.51 -11.90 -11.76
N GLY A 94 -9.07 -11.37 -10.67
CA GLY A 94 -9.22 -12.08 -9.41
C GLY A 94 -8.03 -11.92 -8.46
N THR A 95 -6.89 -11.42 -8.94
CA THR A 95 -5.69 -11.25 -8.12
C THR A 95 -5.73 -9.96 -7.30
N PHE A 96 -4.66 -9.74 -6.54
CA PHE A 96 -4.41 -8.54 -5.78
C PHE A 96 -3.00 -8.01 -6.07
N ALA A 97 -2.90 -6.73 -6.37
CA ALA A 97 -1.62 -6.05 -6.57
C ALA A 97 -1.22 -5.28 -5.31
N ARG A 98 0.08 -5.33 -4.98
CA ARG A 98 0.65 -4.68 -3.79
C ARG A 98 1.21 -3.32 -4.15
N PHE A 99 0.86 -2.30 -3.37
CA PHE A 99 1.28 -0.92 -3.59
C PHE A 99 1.87 -0.32 -2.32
N ARG A 100 3.03 0.32 -2.45
CA ARG A 100 3.57 1.22 -1.42
C ARG A 100 2.89 2.58 -1.54
N VAL A 101 2.40 3.11 -0.43
CA VAL A 101 1.52 4.29 -0.40
C VAL A 101 2.19 5.48 0.29
N VAL A 102 1.97 6.68 -0.24
CA VAL A 102 2.31 7.96 0.40
C VAL A 102 1.09 8.86 0.43
N GLU A 103 0.98 9.70 1.45
CA GLU A 103 -0.01 10.77 1.52
C GLU A 103 0.33 11.81 0.45
N ALA A 104 -0.67 12.19 -0.34
CA ALA A 104 -0.53 13.08 -1.48
C ALA A 104 -1.70 14.06 -1.57
N SER A 105 -2.15 14.57 -0.43
CA SER A 105 -3.17 15.61 -0.38
C SER A 105 -2.62 16.92 -0.94
N VAL A 106 -3.50 17.65 -1.62
CA VAL A 106 -3.22 19.00 -2.13
C VAL A 106 -3.94 20.07 -1.29
N MET A 107 -4.66 19.64 -0.25
CA MET A 107 -5.36 20.55 0.65
C MET A 107 -4.35 21.30 1.54
N HIS A 108 -4.61 22.59 1.75
CA HIS A 108 -3.91 23.35 2.77
C HIS A 108 -4.14 22.72 4.17
N PRO A 109 -3.15 22.73 5.09
CA PRO A 109 -3.27 22.06 6.39
C PRO A 109 -4.53 22.45 7.20
N GLU A 110 -4.88 23.74 7.22
CA GLU A 110 -6.09 24.21 7.91
C GLU A 110 -7.38 23.64 7.29
N LEU A 111 -7.42 23.49 5.97
CA LEU A 111 -8.55 22.91 5.28
C LEU A 111 -8.63 21.41 5.53
N GLN A 112 -7.47 20.72 5.53
CA GLN A 112 -7.38 19.31 5.84
C GLN A 112 -7.86 19.01 7.27
N ALA A 113 -7.57 19.91 8.23
CA ALA A 113 -8.03 19.80 9.61
C ALA A 113 -9.57 19.97 9.73
N ARG A 114 -10.17 20.81 8.88
CA ARG A 114 -11.64 20.96 8.80
C ARG A 114 -12.31 19.78 8.09
N TYR A 115 -11.64 19.14 7.15
CA TYR A 115 -12.15 18.01 6.36
C TYR A 115 -11.27 16.77 6.47
N PRO A 116 -11.08 16.19 7.67
CA PRO A 116 -10.19 15.05 7.88
C PRO A 116 -10.66 13.77 7.16
N GLY A 117 -11.96 13.70 6.86
CA GLY A 117 -12.57 12.61 6.10
C GLY A 117 -12.29 12.62 4.60
N ILE A 118 -11.59 13.63 4.06
CA ILE A 118 -11.21 13.71 2.64
C ILE A 118 -9.70 13.61 2.54
N ARG A 119 -9.21 12.51 1.96
CA ARG A 119 -7.77 12.21 1.88
C ARG A 119 -7.41 11.68 0.51
N SER A 120 -6.20 11.99 0.05
CA SER A 120 -5.67 11.57 -1.24
C SER A 120 -4.27 11.01 -1.07
N TYR A 121 -3.97 9.96 -1.82
CA TYR A 121 -2.74 9.18 -1.72
C TYR A 121 -2.21 8.85 -3.11
N ALA A 122 -0.90 8.69 -3.20
CA ALA A 122 -0.24 8.14 -4.37
C ALA A 122 0.37 6.79 -3.99
N ALA A 123 0.37 5.85 -4.92
CA ALA A 123 0.94 4.55 -4.66
C ALA A 123 1.73 4.00 -5.84
N GLN A 124 2.77 3.24 -5.54
CA GLN A 124 3.66 2.62 -6.51
C GLN A 124 3.59 1.10 -6.37
N GLY A 125 3.41 0.40 -7.49
CA GLY A 125 3.37 -1.06 -7.55
C GLY A 125 4.69 -1.67 -7.12
N LEU A 126 4.63 -2.69 -6.27
CA LEU A 126 5.80 -3.42 -5.79
C LEU A 126 6.23 -4.55 -6.74
N SER A 127 5.25 -5.25 -7.32
CA SER A 127 5.50 -6.35 -8.26
C SER A 127 5.61 -5.87 -9.70
N ASP A 128 4.90 -4.79 -10.05
CA ASP A 128 5.00 -4.12 -11.34
C ASP A 128 5.47 -2.67 -11.12
N PRO A 129 6.76 -2.37 -11.40
CA PRO A 129 7.30 -1.01 -11.28
C PRO A 129 6.66 0.00 -12.24
N THR A 130 5.96 -0.46 -13.28
CA THR A 130 5.22 0.44 -14.19
C THR A 130 3.84 0.81 -13.66
N ALA A 131 3.36 0.10 -12.63
CA ALA A 131 2.06 0.35 -12.03
C ALA A 131 2.13 1.52 -11.06
N TYR A 132 1.36 2.58 -11.32
CA TYR A 132 1.12 3.65 -10.36
C TYR A 132 -0.37 3.76 -10.06
N ALA A 133 -0.71 4.16 -8.84
CA ALA A 133 -2.09 4.35 -8.44
C ALA A 133 -2.32 5.73 -7.82
N ARG A 134 -3.49 6.29 -8.10
CA ARG A 134 -4.06 7.44 -7.37
C ARG A 134 -5.30 6.94 -6.67
N LEU A 135 -5.32 7.11 -5.36
CA LEU A 135 -6.42 6.64 -4.53
C LEU A 135 -6.77 7.66 -3.46
N GLY A 136 -7.99 7.59 -2.98
CA GLY A 136 -8.49 8.53 -1.99
C GLY A 136 -9.80 8.07 -1.42
N TYR A 137 -10.23 8.76 -0.38
CA TYR A 137 -11.54 8.52 0.20
C TYR A 137 -12.19 9.82 0.64
N SER A 138 -13.51 9.78 0.67
CA SER A 138 -14.37 10.83 1.20
C SER A 138 -15.62 10.22 1.84
N HIS A 139 -16.60 11.05 2.20
CA HIS A 139 -17.94 10.59 2.57
C HIS A 139 -18.63 9.78 1.46
N LYS A 140 -18.14 9.85 0.21
CA LYS A 140 -18.62 9.05 -0.93
C LYS A 140 -17.97 7.66 -1.02
N GLY A 141 -17.06 7.32 -0.11
CA GLY A 141 -16.36 6.05 -0.10
C GLY A 141 -14.93 6.13 -0.64
N PHE A 142 -14.38 4.97 -0.96
CA PHE A 142 -13.03 4.77 -1.45
C PHE A 142 -13.02 4.73 -2.98
N HIS A 143 -12.05 5.41 -3.59
CA HIS A 143 -11.81 5.39 -5.03
C HIS A 143 -10.34 5.12 -5.31
N ALA A 144 -10.05 4.38 -6.37
CA ALA A 144 -8.71 4.24 -6.88
C ALA A 144 -8.68 4.11 -8.41
N MET A 145 -7.63 4.66 -9.00
CA MET A 145 -7.24 4.44 -10.39
C MET A 145 -5.83 3.85 -10.38
N VAL A 146 -5.65 2.71 -11.04
CA VAL A 146 -4.35 2.06 -11.27
C VAL A 146 -4.02 2.16 -12.75
N LEU A 147 -2.80 2.56 -13.07
CA LEU A 147 -2.27 2.68 -14.42
C LEU A 147 -1.00 1.85 -14.51
N SER A 148 -0.97 0.89 -15.43
CA SER A 148 0.15 -0.03 -15.64
C SER A 148 0.42 -0.22 -17.13
N ALA A 149 1.70 -0.28 -17.51
CA ALA A 149 2.09 -0.62 -18.87
C ALA A 149 1.85 -2.10 -19.21
N ARG A 150 1.65 -2.96 -18.20
CA ARG A 150 1.43 -4.41 -18.36
C ARG A 150 -0.05 -4.79 -18.35
N HIS A 151 -0.83 -4.13 -17.51
CA HIS A 151 -2.23 -4.52 -17.22
C HIS A 151 -3.25 -3.45 -17.64
N GLY A 152 -2.81 -2.32 -18.18
CA GLY A 152 -3.69 -1.22 -18.60
C GLY A 152 -4.19 -0.39 -17.42
N THR A 153 -5.39 0.16 -17.56
CA THR A 153 -6.03 1.03 -16.56
C THR A 153 -7.12 0.28 -15.81
N VAL A 154 -7.13 0.38 -14.49
CA VAL A 154 -8.17 -0.21 -13.63
C VAL A 154 -8.75 0.87 -12.74
N PHE A 155 -10.07 0.88 -12.60
CA PHE A 155 -10.79 1.75 -11.69
C PHE A 155 -11.45 0.91 -10.59
N ILE A 156 -11.41 1.43 -9.37
CA ILE A 156 -12.12 0.91 -8.20
C ILE A 156 -13.01 2.04 -7.74
N ASP A 157 -14.32 1.86 -7.87
CA ASP A 157 -15.32 2.84 -7.49
C ASP A 157 -16.37 2.20 -6.57
N PRO A 158 -17.03 3.00 -5.71
CA PRO A 158 -18.21 2.57 -4.98
C PRO A 158 -19.25 2.00 -5.94
N TYR A 159 -19.91 0.93 -5.50
CA TYR A 159 -20.87 0.20 -6.32
C TYR A 159 -22.09 1.05 -6.76
N ALA A 160 -22.52 1.98 -5.90
CA ALA A 160 -23.56 2.97 -6.14
C ALA A 160 -23.36 4.21 -5.24
#